data_AF-A0A439E0W9-F1
#
_entry.id   AF-A0A439E0W9-F1
#
_cell.length_a   1.000
_cell.length_b   1.000
_cell.length_c   1.000
_cell.angle_alpha   90.00
_cell.angle_beta   90.00
_cell.angle_gamma   90.00
#
_symmetry.space_group_name_H-M   'P 1'
#
loop_
_entity.id
_entity.type
_entity.pdbx_description
1 polymer ?
#
loop_
_entity_poly.entity_id
_entity_poly.type
_entity_poly.pdbx_seq_one_letter_code
_entity_poly.pdbx_strand_id
1 'polypeptide(L)'
;MTAETRADAPETGDQPDTPPDTDTAATDTLSADTDTPAADDAQHQDDGGDEHQDDGDDGNVVGRRLKKLRHENATLRQRAKTAEATVEHLQRQSADKAIKAAGLKPAAVWAIAELADVLDGRGGVDDRKLAAAIKQAAEQLGVQPPKRRTPRPGAGSPLRSGAGIPEGKPRGFADAFAPAHRNNT
;
A
#
# COMPACT_ATOMS: atom_id res chain seq x y z
N MET A 1 -65.74 10.31 -9.43
CA MET A 1 -66.71 9.55 -8.60
C MET A 1 -66.56 8.11 -9.06
N THR A 2 -66.09 7.12 -8.31
CA THR A 2 -65.98 6.88 -6.86
C THR A 2 -64.79 5.94 -6.62
N ALA A 3 -64.12 6.12 -5.49
CA ALA A 3 -63.17 5.19 -4.91
C ALA A 3 -63.94 4.07 -4.15
N GLU A 4 -63.31 2.91 -3.94
CA GLU A 4 -63.34 2.15 -2.68
C GLU A 4 -62.30 1.00 -2.76
N THR A 5 -61.23 0.95 -1.93
CA THR A 5 -61.16 0.64 -0.48
C THR A 5 -61.16 -0.88 -0.27
N ARG A 6 -60.00 -1.54 -0.06
CA ARG A 6 -59.15 -1.68 1.18
C ARG A 6 -59.55 -2.93 1.99
N ALA A 7 -58.52 -3.61 2.49
CA ALA A 7 -58.41 -4.32 3.78
C ALA A 7 -57.92 -5.77 3.58
N ASP A 8 -56.71 -6.12 4.04
CA ASP A 8 -56.40 -6.58 5.42
C ASP A 8 -56.44 -8.13 5.41
N ALA A 9 -55.53 -8.90 5.98
CA ALA A 9 -54.69 -8.70 7.14
C ALA A 9 -53.48 -9.70 7.10
N PRO A 10 -52.53 -9.59 8.04
CA PRO A 10 -51.27 -10.34 8.11
C PRO A 10 -51.40 -11.61 8.96
N GLU A 11 -50.25 -12.20 9.32
CA GLU A 11 -50.02 -13.08 10.48
C GLU A 11 -49.86 -14.58 10.19
N THR A 12 -48.61 -15.04 10.22
CA THR A 12 -48.27 -16.32 10.86
C THR A 12 -46.90 -16.14 11.52
N GLY A 13 -46.91 -15.95 12.83
CA GLY A 13 -45.74 -16.11 13.68
C GLY A 13 -45.62 -17.55 14.18
N ASP A 14 -44.38 -17.97 14.41
CA ASP A 14 -43.89 -18.99 15.37
C ASP A 14 -42.44 -19.29 14.94
N GLN A 15 -41.42 -19.50 15.76
CA GLN A 15 -41.06 -19.29 17.16
C GLN A 15 -39.51 -19.49 17.18
N PRO A 16 -38.79 -19.22 18.28
CA PRO A 16 -37.31 -19.16 18.31
C PRO A 16 -36.68 -20.54 18.56
N ASP A 17 -35.55 -20.84 17.92
CA ASP A 17 -34.67 -21.93 18.31
C ASP A 17 -33.21 -21.45 18.43
N THR A 18 -32.74 -21.52 19.67
CA THR A 18 -31.36 -21.40 20.18
C THR A 18 -31.21 -22.58 21.17
N PRO A 19 -30.04 -23.22 21.44
CA PRO A 19 -28.69 -23.19 20.87
C PRO A 19 -28.19 -24.62 20.45
N PRO A 20 -26.87 -24.86 20.22
CA PRO A 20 -26.00 -25.20 21.35
C PRO A 20 -24.62 -24.52 21.34
N ASP A 21 -24.14 -24.26 22.56
CA ASP A 21 -22.75 -24.03 22.91
C ASP A 21 -21.82 -25.08 22.28
N THR A 22 -20.72 -24.61 21.68
CA THR A 22 -19.53 -25.44 21.48
C THR A 22 -18.35 -24.70 22.09
N ASP A 23 -18.15 -25.01 23.35
CA ASP A 23 -16.91 -24.83 24.08
C ASP A 23 -15.84 -25.72 23.42
N THR A 24 -14.77 -25.14 22.86
CA THR A 24 -13.59 -25.90 22.45
C THR A 24 -12.34 -25.06 22.60
N ALA A 25 -11.68 -25.35 23.72
CA ALA A 25 -10.23 -25.48 23.91
C ALA A 25 -9.35 -24.25 23.69
N ALA A 26 -8.88 -23.75 24.84
CA ALA A 26 -7.63 -23.03 25.02
C ALA A 26 -6.49 -23.62 24.17
N THR A 27 -5.78 -22.76 23.45
CA THR A 27 -4.43 -23.06 22.98
C THR A 27 -3.47 -22.03 23.57
N ASP A 28 -2.79 -22.51 24.60
CA ASP A 28 -1.59 -21.96 25.21
C ASP A 28 -0.56 -21.63 24.12
N THR A 29 -0.32 -20.33 23.88
CA THR A 29 0.74 -19.90 22.97
C THR A 29 1.90 -19.42 23.83
N LEU A 30 2.84 -20.33 24.05
CA LEU A 30 4.16 -20.08 24.60
C LEU A 30 4.82 -18.91 23.84
N SER A 31 5.03 -17.80 24.55
CA SER A 31 6.03 -16.79 24.21
C SER A 31 7.42 -17.45 24.27
N ALA A 32 7.97 -17.76 23.11
CA ALA A 32 9.40 -17.94 22.95
C ALA A 32 10.00 -16.58 22.57
N ASP A 33 10.45 -15.86 23.60
CA ASP A 33 11.47 -14.83 23.45
C ASP A 33 12.75 -15.52 22.96
N THR A 34 13.19 -15.16 21.76
CA THR A 34 14.56 -15.47 21.33
C THR A 34 15.13 -14.20 20.72
N ASP A 35 15.74 -13.45 21.63
CA ASP A 35 16.73 -12.42 21.36
C ASP A 35 17.98 -13.03 20.70
N THR A 36 18.73 -12.19 19.97
CA THR A 36 20.16 -12.35 19.58
C THR A 36 20.49 -13.14 18.28
N PRO A 37 21.54 -12.76 17.49
CA PRO A 37 22.05 -11.44 17.13
C PRO A 37 22.21 -11.20 15.61
N ALA A 38 22.70 -10.00 15.33
CA ALA A 38 23.33 -9.47 14.13
C ALA A 38 24.02 -10.44 13.15
N ALA A 39 23.93 -10.00 11.90
CA ALA A 39 24.79 -10.33 10.77
C ALA A 39 26.25 -10.66 11.15
N ASP A 40 26.75 -11.77 10.64
CA ASP A 40 28.12 -11.78 10.12
C ASP A 40 28.34 -12.85 9.04
N ASP A 41 29.16 -12.42 8.08
CA ASP A 41 30.00 -13.17 7.15
C ASP A 41 29.38 -14.17 6.13
N ALA A 42 29.00 -13.62 4.97
CA ALA A 42 28.90 -14.38 3.74
C ALA A 42 30.31 -14.62 3.14
N GLN A 43 31.04 -15.60 3.69
CA GLN A 43 32.16 -16.21 2.97
C GLN A 43 31.67 -17.46 2.24
N HIS A 44 31.28 -17.25 0.98
CA HIS A 44 31.14 -18.31 0.00
C HIS A 44 32.56 -18.79 -0.36
N GLN A 45 33.07 -19.79 0.36
CA GLN A 45 34.20 -20.58 -0.11
C GLN A 45 33.66 -21.64 -1.07
N ASP A 46 33.86 -21.39 -2.36
CA ASP A 46 33.74 -22.36 -3.43
C ASP A 46 34.98 -23.28 -3.35
N ASP A 47 34.88 -24.34 -2.56
CA ASP A 47 35.92 -25.37 -2.49
C ASP A 47 35.63 -26.41 -3.57
N GLY A 48 36.13 -26.11 -4.76
CA GLY A 48 36.29 -27.07 -5.83
C GLY A 48 37.45 -28.01 -5.53
N GLY A 49 37.14 -29.20 -5.02
CA GLY A 49 38.13 -30.27 -4.89
C GLY A 49 37.52 -31.54 -4.32
N ASP A 50 37.38 -32.58 -5.14
CA ASP A 50 38.32 -33.72 -5.10
C ASP A 50 37.73 -34.90 -5.88
N GLU A 51 38.53 -35.39 -6.82
CA GLU A 51 38.28 -36.58 -7.62
C GLU A 51 38.66 -37.80 -6.78
N HIS A 52 37.67 -38.45 -6.13
CA HIS A 52 37.86 -39.83 -5.71
C HIS A 52 36.66 -40.71 -6.08
N GLN A 53 37.00 -41.62 -6.98
CA GLN A 53 36.33 -42.79 -7.48
C GLN A 53 35.88 -43.69 -6.31
N ASP A 54 34.59 -44.01 -6.22
CA ASP A 54 34.14 -45.23 -5.54
C ASP A 54 32.86 -45.76 -6.17
N ASP A 55 32.85 -47.08 -6.30
CA ASP A 55 31.90 -47.91 -7.02
C ASP A 55 30.50 -47.90 -6.36
N GLY A 56 29.46 -47.78 -7.20
CA GLY A 56 28.10 -48.23 -6.87
C GLY A 56 27.29 -47.39 -5.87
N ASP A 57 26.81 -46.20 -6.29
CA ASP A 57 25.90 -45.42 -5.43
C ASP A 57 24.91 -44.54 -6.23
N ASP A 58 24.01 -45.20 -6.96
CA ASP A 58 22.84 -44.53 -7.55
C ASP A 58 21.96 -43.82 -6.48
N GLY A 59 22.03 -44.25 -5.21
CA GLY A 59 21.29 -43.67 -4.09
C GLY A 59 21.74 -42.25 -3.73
N ASN A 60 23.04 -41.96 -3.79
CA ASN A 60 23.61 -40.67 -3.40
C ASN A 60 23.50 -39.60 -4.49
N VAL A 61 23.42 -39.99 -5.77
CA VAL A 61 23.06 -39.05 -6.84
C VAL A 61 21.60 -38.58 -6.68
N VAL A 62 20.68 -39.50 -6.36
CA VAL A 62 19.28 -39.17 -6.09
C VAL A 62 19.14 -38.33 -4.82
N GLY A 63 19.86 -38.66 -3.74
CA GLY A 63 19.86 -37.89 -2.49
C GLY A 63 20.36 -36.45 -2.66
N ARG A 64 21.48 -36.26 -3.38
CA ARG A 64 22.01 -34.93 -3.71
C ARG A 64 21.04 -34.12 -4.58
N ARG A 65 20.42 -34.73 -5.59
CA ARG A 65 19.39 -34.08 -6.42
C ARG A 65 18.15 -33.69 -5.61
N LEU A 66 17.68 -34.54 -4.71
CA LEU A 66 16.51 -34.24 -3.87
C LEU A 66 16.80 -33.09 -2.88
N LYS A 67 18.00 -33.06 -2.28
CA LYS A 67 18.44 -31.95 -1.42
C LYS A 67 18.49 -30.63 -2.21
N LYS A 68 19.04 -30.65 -3.43
CA LYS A 68 19.08 -29.49 -4.34
C LYS A 68 17.66 -29.00 -4.68
N LEU A 69 16.76 -29.89 -5.08
CA LEU A 69 15.36 -29.53 -5.40
C LEU A 69 14.59 -28.95 -4.20
N ARG A 70 14.83 -29.48 -2.98
CA ARG A 70 14.24 -28.93 -1.75
C ARG A 70 14.76 -27.52 -1.47
N HIS A 71 16.06 -27.30 -1.62
CA HIS A 71 16.65 -25.99 -1.45
C HIS A 71 16.11 -24.99 -2.46
N GLU A 72 16.08 -25.35 -3.75
CA GLU A 72 15.50 -24.52 -4.81
C GLU A 72 14.03 -24.19 -4.55
N ASN A 73 13.22 -25.16 -4.12
CA ASN A 73 11.82 -24.90 -3.73
C ASN A 73 11.71 -23.93 -2.56
N ALA A 74 12.54 -24.10 -1.53
CA ALA A 74 12.55 -23.20 -0.38
C ALA A 74 12.91 -21.78 -0.80
N THR A 75 13.95 -21.61 -1.63
CA THR A 75 14.36 -20.32 -2.18
C THR A 75 13.26 -19.69 -3.03
N LEU A 76 12.59 -20.46 -3.90
CA LEU A 76 11.49 -19.96 -4.71
C LEU A 76 10.30 -19.50 -3.86
N ARG A 77 9.94 -20.26 -2.83
CA ARG A 77 8.87 -19.86 -1.89
C ARG A 77 9.24 -18.59 -1.12
N GLN A 78 10.50 -18.46 -0.70
CA GLN A 78 10.97 -17.25 -0.05
C GLN A 78 10.88 -16.04 -1.00
N ARG A 79 11.33 -16.21 -2.25
CA ARG A 79 11.23 -15.16 -3.28
C ARG A 79 9.78 -14.75 -3.55
N ALA A 80 8.86 -15.73 -3.63
CA ALA A 80 7.44 -15.46 -3.79
C ALA A 80 6.88 -14.63 -2.63
N LYS A 81 7.14 -15.04 -1.37
CA LYS A 81 6.73 -14.27 -0.18
C LYS A 81 7.30 -12.86 -0.16
N THR A 82 8.57 -12.68 -0.51
CA THR A 82 9.18 -11.35 -0.60
C THR A 82 8.54 -10.51 -1.70
N ALA A 83 8.24 -11.12 -2.86
CA ALA A 83 7.58 -10.42 -3.95
C ALA A 83 6.16 -9.99 -3.57
N GLU A 84 5.38 -10.87 -2.94
CA GLU A 84 4.05 -10.57 -2.41
C GLU A 84 4.09 -9.39 -1.43
N ALA A 85 5.02 -9.41 -0.47
CA ALA A 85 5.19 -8.32 0.48
C ALA A 85 5.57 -6.99 -0.21
N THR A 86 6.43 -7.03 -1.24
CA THR A 86 6.77 -5.80 -2.00
C THR A 86 5.58 -5.25 -2.79
N VAL A 87 4.75 -6.12 -3.37
CA VAL A 87 3.55 -5.72 -4.11
C VAL A 87 2.54 -5.10 -3.15
N GLU A 88 2.31 -5.73 -2.00
CA GLU A 88 1.43 -5.19 -0.95
C GLU A 88 1.91 -3.81 -0.48
N HIS A 89 3.22 -3.64 -0.25
CA HIS A 89 3.80 -2.37 0.14
C HIS A 89 3.57 -1.27 -0.92
N LEU A 90 3.78 -1.58 -2.19
CA LEU A 90 3.56 -0.64 -3.30
C LEU A 90 2.08 -0.28 -3.45
N GLN A 91 1.19 -1.26 -3.33
CA GLN A 91 -0.26 -1.05 -3.34
C GLN A 91 -0.67 -0.12 -2.19
N ARG A 92 -0.19 -0.40 -0.97
CA ARG A 92 -0.45 0.44 0.21
C ARG A 92 0.05 1.87 -0.01
N GLN A 93 1.26 2.04 -0.53
CA GLN A 93 1.83 3.35 -0.82
C GLN A 93 1.02 4.12 -1.87
N SER A 94 0.50 3.44 -2.89
CA SER A 94 -0.33 4.04 -3.92
C SER A 94 -1.68 4.52 -3.37
N ALA A 95 -2.34 3.70 -2.53
CA ALA A 95 -3.56 4.06 -1.84
C ALA A 95 -3.32 5.22 -0.85
N ASP A 96 -2.22 5.19 -0.08
CA ASP A 96 -1.83 6.27 0.83
C ASP A 96 -1.68 7.61 0.12
N LYS A 97 -1.10 7.62 -1.08
CA LYS A 97 -0.95 8.83 -1.89
C LYS A 97 -2.31 9.39 -2.30
N ALA A 98 -3.25 8.53 -2.71
CA ALA A 98 -4.60 8.93 -3.06
C ALA A 98 -5.40 9.43 -1.83
N ILE A 99 -5.27 8.78 -0.67
CA ILE A 99 -5.89 9.23 0.59
C ILE A 99 -5.36 10.60 1.02
N LYS A 100 -4.03 10.81 0.96
CA LYS A 100 -3.40 12.10 1.26
C LYS A 100 -3.88 13.19 0.29
N ALA A 101 -4.08 12.86 -0.98
CA ALA A 101 -4.60 13.81 -1.97
C ALA A 101 -6.04 14.25 -1.65
N ALA A 102 -6.85 13.36 -1.07
CA ALA A 102 -8.17 13.67 -0.53
C ALA A 102 -8.14 14.49 0.77
N GLY A 103 -6.94 14.75 1.33
CA GLY A 103 -6.75 15.56 2.54
C GLY A 103 -6.94 14.79 3.84
N LEU A 104 -7.03 13.46 3.79
CA LEU A 104 -7.17 12.61 4.96
C LEU A 104 -5.84 11.99 5.37
N LYS A 105 -5.72 11.64 6.65
CA LYS A 105 -4.58 10.87 7.16
C LYS A 105 -4.80 9.39 6.79
N PRO A 106 -3.85 8.71 6.13
CA PRO A 106 -4.02 7.29 5.77
C PRO A 106 -4.31 6.39 6.96
N ALA A 107 -3.67 6.65 8.11
CA ALA A 107 -3.92 5.90 9.35
C ALA A 107 -5.41 5.91 9.79
N ALA A 108 -6.16 6.97 9.47
CA ALA A 108 -7.58 7.05 9.78
C ALA A 108 -8.41 6.13 8.86
N VAL A 109 -8.08 6.06 7.57
CA VAL A 109 -8.77 5.19 6.61
C VAL A 109 -8.47 3.72 6.91
N TRP A 110 -7.20 3.41 7.21
CA TRP A 110 -6.76 2.06 7.53
C TRP A 110 -7.18 1.53 8.89
N ALA A 111 -7.74 2.38 9.76
CA ALA A 111 -8.35 1.92 11.00
C ALA A 111 -9.71 1.24 10.77
N ILE A 112 -10.33 1.47 9.61
CA ILE A 112 -11.70 1.03 9.30
C ILE A 112 -11.74 0.12 8.07
N ALA A 113 -10.88 0.34 7.08
CA ALA A 113 -10.81 -0.44 5.86
C ALA A 113 -9.53 -1.26 5.78
N GLU A 114 -9.60 -2.44 5.16
CA GLU A 114 -8.44 -3.24 4.81
C GLU A 114 -7.97 -2.97 3.37
N LEU A 115 -6.73 -3.36 3.05
CA LEU A 115 -6.18 -3.15 1.71
C LEU A 115 -7.01 -3.89 0.65
N ALA A 116 -7.47 -5.12 0.95
CA ALA A 116 -8.26 -5.94 0.04
C ALA A 116 -9.59 -5.27 -0.39
N ASP A 117 -10.21 -4.49 0.50
CA ASP A 117 -11.47 -3.80 0.22
C ASP A 117 -11.31 -2.65 -0.78
N VAL A 118 -10.10 -2.11 -0.90
CA VAL A 118 -9.79 -0.95 -1.73
C VAL A 118 -9.20 -1.36 -3.09
N LEU A 119 -8.77 -2.61 -3.22
CA LEU A 119 -8.21 -3.13 -4.45
C LEU A 119 -9.29 -3.59 -5.45
N ASP A 120 -8.94 -3.54 -6.73
CA ASP A 120 -9.68 -4.18 -7.81
C ASP A 120 -9.28 -5.66 -7.94
N GLY A 121 -9.98 -6.40 -8.82
CA GLY A 121 -9.67 -7.81 -9.09
C GLY A 121 -8.33 -8.06 -9.79
N ARG A 122 -7.56 -7.01 -10.12
CA ARG A 122 -6.24 -7.05 -10.74
C ARG A 122 -5.12 -6.62 -9.78
N GLY A 123 -5.46 -6.28 -8.52
CA GLY A 123 -4.51 -5.78 -7.53
C GLY A 123 -4.12 -4.30 -7.71
N GLY A 124 -4.85 -3.55 -8.52
CA GLY A 124 -4.77 -2.08 -8.57
C GLY A 124 -5.70 -1.43 -7.56
N VAL A 125 -5.49 -0.15 -7.25
CA VAL A 125 -6.39 0.61 -6.38
C VAL A 125 -7.66 0.99 -7.16
N ASP A 126 -8.83 0.62 -6.66
CA ASP A 126 -10.12 1.03 -7.21
C ASP A 126 -10.56 2.37 -6.60
N ASP A 127 -10.55 3.43 -7.41
CA ASP A 127 -10.92 4.78 -6.98
C ASP A 127 -12.31 4.85 -6.35
N ARG A 128 -13.28 4.03 -6.81
CA ARG A 128 -14.65 4.05 -6.29
C ARG A 128 -14.71 3.46 -4.89
N LYS A 129 -14.03 2.32 -4.68
CA LYS A 129 -13.96 1.67 -3.37
C LYS A 129 -13.15 2.51 -2.40
N LEU A 130 -12.05 3.09 -2.86
CA LEU A 130 -11.25 4.00 -2.06
C LEU A 130 -12.06 5.23 -1.60
N ALA A 131 -12.84 5.84 -2.50
CA ALA A 131 -13.70 6.97 -2.15
C ALA A 131 -14.78 6.59 -1.13
N ALA A 132 -15.36 5.40 -1.23
CA ALA A 132 -16.31 4.88 -0.25
C ALA A 132 -15.66 4.68 1.13
N ALA A 133 -14.48 4.06 1.17
CA ALA A 133 -13.71 3.89 2.41
C ALA A 133 -13.31 5.22 3.05
N ILE A 134 -12.88 6.19 2.23
CA ILE A 134 -12.60 7.56 2.65
C ILE A 134 -13.82 8.22 3.29
N LYS A 135 -15.00 8.10 2.65
CA LYS A 135 -16.25 8.68 3.15
C LYS A 135 -16.65 8.05 4.49
N GLN A 136 -16.58 6.72 4.59
CA GLN A 136 -16.88 5.99 5.81
C GLN A 136 -15.92 6.39 6.95
N ALA A 137 -14.63 6.53 6.65
CA ALA A 137 -13.64 6.98 7.64
C ALA A 137 -13.90 8.42 8.10
N ALA A 138 -14.29 9.31 7.19
CA ALA A 138 -14.67 10.69 7.54
C ALA A 138 -15.91 10.74 8.45
N GLU A 139 -16.91 9.89 8.18
CA GLU A 139 -18.15 9.81 8.98
C GLU A 139 -17.91 9.21 10.36
N GLN A 140 -17.17 8.10 10.48
CA GLN A 140 -16.97 7.41 11.74
C GLN A 140 -15.96 8.11 12.67
N LEU A 141 -14.87 8.65 12.12
CA LEU A 141 -13.81 9.29 12.92
C LEU A 141 -14.01 10.81 13.05
N GLY A 142 -15.00 11.38 12.36
CA GLY A 142 -15.25 12.83 12.33
C GLY A 142 -14.09 13.63 11.72
N VAL A 143 -13.19 12.98 10.97
CA VAL A 143 -12.02 13.63 10.39
C VAL A 143 -12.45 14.42 9.16
N GLN A 144 -12.60 15.73 9.34
CA GLN A 144 -12.84 16.64 8.22
C GLN A 144 -11.53 16.91 7.48
N PRO A 145 -11.52 16.90 6.13
CA PRO A 145 -10.36 17.30 5.37
C PRO A 145 -9.99 18.75 5.74
N PRO A 146 -8.69 19.07 5.85
CA PRO A 146 -8.26 20.40 6.27
C PRO A 146 -8.83 21.43 5.30
N LYS A 147 -9.59 22.38 5.86
CA LYS A 147 -10.16 23.49 5.09
C LYS A 147 -9.02 24.24 4.42
N ARG A 148 -8.88 24.10 3.11
CA ARG A 148 -7.90 24.86 2.32
C ARG A 148 -8.18 26.34 2.55
N ARG A 149 -7.27 27.03 3.25
CA ARG A 149 -7.37 28.48 3.41
C ARG A 149 -7.13 29.07 2.02
N THR A 150 -8.12 29.77 1.48
CA THR A 150 -7.88 30.61 0.31
C THR A 150 -6.79 31.61 0.67
N PRO A 151 -5.72 31.72 -0.14
CA PRO A 151 -4.71 32.73 0.11
C PRO A 151 -5.41 34.09 0.10
N ARG A 152 -5.41 34.75 1.27
CA ARG A 152 -6.03 36.06 1.41
C ARG A 152 -5.24 37.01 0.49
N PRO A 153 -5.89 37.70 -0.46
CA PRO A 153 -5.21 38.69 -1.29
C PRO A 153 -4.52 39.70 -0.37
N GLY A 154 -3.18 39.81 -0.45
CA GLY A 154 -2.39 40.74 0.37
C GLY A 154 -1.81 40.20 1.70
N ALA A 155 -2.05 38.94 2.08
CA ALA A 155 -1.43 38.33 3.29
C ALA A 155 -0.32 37.33 2.97
N GLY A 156 0.25 37.41 1.75
CA GLY A 156 1.49 36.72 1.42
C GLY A 156 2.64 37.46 2.08
N SER A 157 3.30 36.84 3.04
CA SER A 157 4.66 37.21 3.40
C SER A 157 5.48 37.27 2.10
N PRO A 158 6.07 38.41 1.71
CA PRO A 158 6.97 38.44 0.59
C PRO A 158 8.25 37.74 1.05
N LEU A 159 8.31 36.41 0.88
CA LEU A 159 9.58 35.70 0.88
C LEU A 159 10.32 36.07 -0.41
N ARG A 160 10.81 37.31 -0.39
CA ARG A 160 11.79 37.90 -1.27
C ARG A 160 13.15 37.38 -0.83
N SER A 161 13.44 36.13 -1.14
CA SER A 161 14.82 35.64 -1.19
C SER A 161 15.27 35.65 -2.65
N GLY A 162 15.90 36.74 -3.06
CA GLY A 162 16.87 36.72 -4.16
C GLY A 162 16.35 36.78 -5.60
N ALA A 163 15.55 37.78 -5.95
CA ALA A 163 15.58 38.44 -7.27
C ALA A 163 14.52 39.54 -7.28
N GLY A 164 14.95 40.79 -7.46
CA GLY A 164 14.01 41.87 -7.77
C GLY A 164 13.29 41.52 -9.07
N ILE A 165 11.96 41.42 -9.02
CA ILE A 165 11.15 41.39 -10.24
C ILE A 165 11.33 42.77 -10.89
N PRO A 166 11.89 42.88 -12.11
CA PRO A 166 11.89 44.16 -12.80
C PRO A 166 10.43 44.52 -13.11
N GLU A 167 9.98 45.69 -12.70
CA GLU A 167 8.62 46.22 -12.97
C GLU A 167 8.37 46.57 -14.46
N GLY A 168 9.15 45.98 -15.37
CA GLY A 168 9.05 46.17 -16.81
C GLY A 168 8.52 44.94 -17.52
N LYS A 169 7.80 45.14 -18.64
CA LYS A 169 7.37 44.06 -19.53
C LYS A 169 8.60 43.21 -19.90
N PRO A 170 8.61 41.89 -19.61
CA PRO A 170 9.76 41.06 -19.88
C PRO A 170 10.08 41.14 -21.37
N ARG A 171 11.29 41.59 -21.69
CA ARG A 171 11.83 41.45 -23.04
C ARG A 171 11.77 39.97 -23.37
N GLY A 172 11.07 39.63 -24.46
CA GLY A 172 10.86 38.24 -24.83
C GLY A 172 12.21 37.53 -25.04
N PHE A 173 12.21 36.20 -24.99
CA PHE A 173 13.44 35.40 -25.15
C PHE A 173 14.26 35.79 -26.40
N ALA A 174 13.59 36.24 -27.47
CA ALA A 174 14.23 36.74 -28.68
C ALA A 174 15.07 38.02 -28.48
N ASP A 175 14.67 38.92 -27.58
CA ASP A 175 15.41 40.16 -27.29
C ASP A 175 16.71 39.92 -26.50
N ALA A 176 16.79 38.80 -25.77
CA ALA A 176 17.99 38.45 -25.01
C ALA A 176 19.19 38.12 -25.92
N PHE A 177 18.92 37.77 -27.17
CA PHE A 177 19.93 37.42 -28.19
C PHE A 177 19.97 38.41 -29.36
N ALA A 178 19.23 39.52 -29.27
CA ALA A 178 19.29 40.54 -30.31
C ALA A 178 20.64 41.28 -30.25
N PRO A 179 21.33 41.50 -31.39
CA PRO A 179 22.61 42.20 -31.41
C PRO A 179 22.44 43.65 -30.94
N ALA A 180 23.31 44.08 -30.02
CA ALA A 180 23.25 45.43 -29.47
C ALA A 180 23.53 46.48 -30.57
N HIS A 181 22.51 47.27 -30.92
CA HIS A 181 22.67 48.42 -31.81
C HIS A 181 23.57 49.47 -31.14
N ARG A 182 24.83 49.57 -31.59
CA ARG A 182 25.69 50.70 -31.27
C ARG A 182 25.26 51.88 -32.14
N ASN A 183 24.55 52.83 -31.54
CA ASN A 183 24.27 54.10 -32.17
C ASN A 183 25.57 54.92 -32.16
N ASN A 184 26.22 55.02 -33.33
CA ASN A 184 27.29 55.98 -33.58
C ASN A 184 26.66 57.32 -33.99
N THR A 185 26.58 58.26 -33.06
CA THR A 185 26.58 59.72 -33.31
C THR A 185 27.01 60.43 -32.04
#